data_AF-A0A7K6Q9W2-F1
#
_entry.id   AF-A0A7K6Q9W2-F1
#
_cell.length_a   1.000
_cell.length_b   1.000
_cell.length_c   1.000
_cell.angle_alpha   90.00
_cell.angle_beta   90.00
_cell.angle_gamma   90.00
#
_symmetry.space_group_name_H-M   'P 1'
#
loop_
_entity.id
_entity.type
_entity.pdbx_description
1 polymer ?
#
loop_
_entity_poly.entity_id
_entity_poly.type
_entity_poly.pdbx_seq_one_letter_code
_entity_poly.pdbx_strand_id
1 'polypeptide(L)'
;TGVSLSPGAVKVTPGHSPQDLALARAHGLPLLSVIGDDGTLCPPGGGWLQGVPRFEARDRVVAALAQKGLLRSVQDHAMTLPLCRYLGCPGVPWGVPSVPNVPP
;
A
#
# COMPACT_ATOMS: atom_id res chain seq x y z
N THR A 1 10.08 24.21 -4.23
CA THR A 1 8.79 24.08 -4.92
C THR A 1 8.12 22.79 -4.45
N GLY A 2 7.66 22.74 -3.20
CA GLY A 2 6.34 23.20 -2.79
C GLY A 2 5.45 21.98 -2.52
N VAL A 3 5.69 21.26 -1.42
CA VAL A 3 4.85 20.13 -1.00
C VAL A 3 3.97 20.61 0.14
N SER A 4 2.69 20.86 -0.14
CA SER A 4 1.66 20.84 0.89
C SER A 4 0.70 19.68 0.60
N LEU A 5 0.96 18.53 1.22
CA LEU A 5 -0.02 17.45 1.35
C LEU A 5 -0.82 17.75 2.63
N SER A 6 -2.13 17.97 2.51
CA SER A 6 -3.08 18.22 3.62
C SER A 6 -3.10 17.09 4.67
N PRO A 7 -3.69 17.29 5.87
CA PRO A 7 -3.40 18.26 6.94
C PRO A 7 -2.09 17.88 7.67
N GLY A 8 -1.63 18.64 8.67
CA GLY A 8 -0.32 18.49 9.34
C GLY A 8 0.04 17.14 10.01
N ALA A 9 -0.67 16.04 9.73
CA ALA A 9 -0.36 14.69 10.15
C ALA A 9 -0.68 13.67 9.04
N VAL A 10 0.18 12.65 8.89
CA VAL A 10 0.05 11.56 7.91
C VAL A 10 0.11 10.19 8.60
N LYS A 11 -0.46 9.15 7.97
CA LYS A 11 -0.29 7.77 8.46
C LYS A 11 1.14 7.30 8.20
N VAL A 12 1.66 6.45 9.09
CA VAL A 12 2.98 5.81 8.95
C VAL A 12 2.79 4.29 8.91
N THR A 13 3.24 3.67 7.82
CA THR A 13 3.07 2.24 7.50
C THR A 13 4.40 1.62 7.05
N PRO A 14 5.29 1.25 7.99
CA PRO A 14 6.69 0.90 7.68
C PRO A 14 6.85 -0.33 6.77
N GLY A 15 5.90 -1.27 6.82
CA GLY A 15 5.90 -2.46 5.97
C GLY A 15 5.48 -2.21 4.52
N HIS A 16 4.94 -1.03 4.18
CA HIS A 16 4.24 -0.79 2.91
C HIS A 16 4.64 0.52 2.21
N SER A 17 5.55 1.31 2.79
CA SER A 17 6.11 2.52 2.18
C SER A 17 7.60 2.64 2.50
N PRO A 18 8.47 2.86 1.49
CA PRO A 18 9.90 3.11 1.72
C PRO A 18 10.15 4.36 2.58
N GLN A 19 9.33 5.40 2.41
CA GLN A 19 9.43 6.64 3.19
C GLN A 19 9.10 6.37 4.67
N ASP A 20 8.03 5.62 4.93
CA ASP A 20 7.63 5.24 6.29
C ASP A 20 8.65 4.31 6.95
N LEU A 21 9.31 3.42 6.18
CA LEU A 21 10.35 2.54 6.68
C LEU A 21 11.59 3.31 7.19
N ALA A 22 12.00 4.34 6.45
CA ALA A 22 13.12 5.20 6.87
C ALA A 22 12.79 5.94 8.17
N LEU A 23 11.57 6.48 8.27
CA LEU A 23 11.07 7.11 9.49
C LEU A 23 11.00 6.12 10.66
N ALA A 24 10.49 4.92 10.44
CA ALA A 24 10.41 3.88 11.45
C ALA A 24 11.79 3.50 12.01
N ARG A 25 12.80 3.37 11.15
CA ARG A 25 14.18 3.09 11.57
C ARG A 25 14.76 4.22 12.42
N ALA A 26 14.51 5.47 12.04
CA ALA A 26 14.97 6.64 12.80
C ALA A 26 14.32 6.73 14.19
N HIS A 27 13.08 6.27 14.33
CA HIS A 27 12.29 6.36 15.56
C HIS A 27 12.13 5.03 16.32
N GLY A 28 12.78 3.95 15.88
CA GLY A 28 12.71 2.62 16.50
C GLY A 28 11.31 1.98 16.46
N LEU A 29 10.49 2.29 15.46
CA LEU A 29 9.15 1.72 15.33
C LEU A 29 9.22 0.27 14.83
N PRO A 30 8.33 -0.62 15.32
CA PRO A 30 8.30 -2.01 14.89
C PRO A 30 7.89 -2.14 13.42
N LEU A 31 8.50 -3.10 12.73
CA LEU A 31 8.12 -3.44 11.37
C LEU A 31 7.00 -4.47 11.40
N LEU A 32 5.80 -4.07 10.96
CA LEU A 32 4.64 -4.94 10.83
C LEU A 32 4.10 -4.89 9.40
N SER A 33 3.84 -6.07 8.82
CA SER A 33 3.10 -6.21 7.57
C SER A 33 1.75 -6.88 7.81
N VAL A 34 0.71 -6.32 7.20
CA VAL A 34 -0.64 -6.90 7.21
C VAL A 34 -1.00 -7.54 5.87
N ILE A 35 -0.14 -7.44 4.85
CA ILE A 35 -0.36 -8.02 3.51
C ILE A 35 0.70 -9.10 3.29
N GLY A 36 0.27 -10.30 2.93
CA GLY A 36 1.13 -11.43 2.58
C GLY A 36 1.69 -11.33 1.16
N ASP A 37 2.62 -12.23 0.84
CA ASP A 37 3.30 -12.26 -0.47
C ASP A 37 2.36 -12.59 -1.63
N ASP A 38 1.25 -13.28 -1.33
CA ASP A 38 0.14 -13.58 -2.26
C ASP A 38 -0.80 -12.38 -2.48
N GLY A 39 -0.59 -11.28 -1.76
CA GLY A 39 -1.41 -10.08 -1.85
C GLY A 39 -2.72 -10.15 -1.08
N THR A 40 -2.90 -11.15 -0.21
CA THR A 40 -4.03 -11.25 0.73
C THR A 40 -3.67 -10.69 2.11
N LEU A 41 -4.69 -10.36 2.91
CA LEU A 41 -4.50 -9.83 4.26
C LEU A 41 -4.16 -10.94 5.26
N CYS A 42 -3.12 -10.71 6.07
CA CYS A 42 -2.62 -11.61 7.10
C CYS A 42 -3.26 -11.31 8.48
N PRO A 43 -3.14 -12.22 9.47
CA PRO A 43 -3.76 -12.07 10.79
C PRO A 43 -3.53 -10.73 11.51
N PRO A 44 -2.35 -10.07 11.42
CA PRO A 44 -2.16 -8.75 12.03
C PRO A 44 -3.11 -7.66 11.50
N GLY A 45 -3.72 -7.85 10.31
CA GLY A 45 -4.73 -6.96 9.74
C GLY A 45 -6.14 -7.10 10.35
N GLY A 46 -6.31 -8.02 11.30
CA GLY A 46 -7.59 -8.35 11.94
C GLY A 46 -8.26 -9.55 11.29
N GLY A 47 -8.80 -10.45 12.11
CA GLY A 47 -9.35 -11.74 11.64
C GLY A 47 -10.49 -11.63 10.62
N TRP A 48 -11.24 -10.53 10.64
CA TRP A 48 -12.34 -10.28 9.69
C TRP A 48 -11.88 -9.94 8.25
N LEU A 49 -10.58 -9.69 8.05
CA LEU A 49 -9.96 -9.47 6.75
C LEU A 49 -9.00 -10.60 6.34
N GLN A 50 -8.77 -11.59 7.19
CA GLN A 50 -7.78 -12.63 6.91
C GLN A 50 -8.13 -13.38 5.60
N GLY A 51 -7.15 -13.49 4.69
CA GLY A 51 -7.31 -14.13 3.39
C GLY A 51 -8.04 -13.29 2.33
N VAL A 52 -8.51 -12.09 2.68
CA VAL A 52 -9.18 -11.20 1.72
C VAL A 52 -8.13 -10.54 0.82
N PRO A 53 -8.32 -10.47 -0.51
CA PRO A 53 -7.43 -9.74 -1.41
C PRO A 53 -7.36 -8.24 -1.06
N ARG A 54 -6.17 -7.63 -1.16
CA ARG A 54 -5.92 -6.24 -0.71
C ARG A 54 -6.87 -5.18 -1.26
N PHE A 55 -7.35 -5.32 -2.49
CA PHE A 55 -8.25 -4.35 -3.10
C PHE A 55 -9.68 -4.49 -2.57
N GLU A 56 -10.17 -5.71 -2.40
CA GLU A 56 -11.46 -5.96 -1.77
C GLU A 56 -11.45 -5.58 -0.29
N ALA A 57 -10.35 -5.85 0.41
CA ALA A 57 -10.15 -5.45 1.80
C ALA A 57 -10.26 -3.93 1.97
N ARG A 58 -9.77 -3.14 1.00
CA ARG A 58 -9.89 -1.67 1.00
C ARG A 58 -11.35 -1.24 1.04
N ASP A 59 -12.20 -1.82 0.19
CA ASP A 59 -13.61 -1.45 0.13
C ASP A 59 -14.35 -1.82 1.42
N ARG A 60 -14.05 -3.00 1.98
CA ARG A 60 -14.60 -3.45 3.26
C ARG A 60 -14.18 -2.52 4.42
N VAL A 61 -12.93 -2.04 4.44
CA VAL A 61 -12.44 -1.08 5.44
C VAL A 61 -13.13 0.27 5.31
N VAL A 62 -13.32 0.78 4.09
CA VAL A 62 -14.04 2.05 3.87
C VAL A 62 -15.48 1.93 4.38
N ALA A 63 -16.17 0.84 4.08
CA ALA A 63 -17.52 0.58 4.59
C ALA A 63 -17.55 0.51 6.12
N ALA A 64 -16.60 -0.20 6.74
CA ALA A 64 -16.51 -0.31 8.20
C ALA A 64 -16.24 1.05 8.87
N LEU A 65 -15.38 1.89 8.29
CA LEU A 65 -15.11 3.24 8.80
C LEU A 65 -16.35 4.15 8.67
N ALA A 66 -17.10 4.04 7.58
CA ALA A 66 -18.35 4.77 7.37
C ALA A 66 -19.41 4.35 8.41
N GLN A 67 -19.60 3.05 8.63
CA GLN A 67 -20.54 2.53 9.63
C GLN A 67 -20.20 2.98 11.06
N LYS A 68 -18.91 3.14 11.37
CA LYS A 68 -18.42 3.62 12.67
C LYS A 68 -18.42 5.15 12.81
N GLY A 69 -18.78 5.89 11.76
CA GLY A 69 -18.71 7.36 11.76
C GLY A 69 -17.29 7.94 11.83
N LEU A 70 -16.26 7.14 11.49
CA LEU A 70 -14.86 7.55 11.50
C LEU A 70 -14.37 8.09 10.15
N LEU A 71 -15.18 7.93 9.09
CA LEU A 71 -14.87 8.41 7.75
C LEU A 71 -15.38 9.84 7.55
N ARG A 72 -14.46 10.81 7.43
CA ARG A 72 -14.82 12.22 7.19
C ARG A 72 -15.20 12.51 5.75
N SER A 73 -14.40 12.06 4.78
CA SER A 73 -14.61 12.33 3.35
C SER A 73 -13.80 11.35 2.49
N VAL A 74 -14.30 11.06 1.29
CA VAL A 74 -13.57 10.36 0.22
C VAL A 74 -13.47 11.32 -0.95
N GLN A 75 -12.28 11.46 -1.53
CA GLN A 75 -11.99 12.37 -2.63
C GLN A 75 -11.06 11.67 -3.62
N ASP A 76 -11.25 11.96 -4.91
CA ASP A 76 -10.38 11.44 -5.95
C ASP A 76 -9.00 12.10 -5.88
N HIS A 77 -7.97 11.28 -5.97
CA HIS A 77 -6.59 11.73 -5.93
C HIS A 77 -5.76 10.96 -6.95
N ALA A 78 -5.28 11.68 -7.97
CA ALA A 78 -4.37 11.11 -8.95
C ALA A 78 -3.03 10.78 -8.28
N MET A 79 -2.58 9.53 -8.43
CA MET A 79 -1.31 9.05 -7.89
C MET A 79 -0.54 8.27 -8.94
N THR A 80 0.79 8.33 -8.87
CA THR A 80 1.66 7.50 -9.71
C THR A 80 1.72 6.09 -9.13
N LEU A 81 1.13 5.13 -9.83
CA LEU A 81 1.19 3.72 -9.43
C LEU A 81 2.40 3.05 -10.08
N PRO A 82 3.35 2.49 -9.30
CA PRO A 82 4.41 1.68 -9.86
C PRO A 82 3.81 0.39 -10.40
N LEU A 83 3.94 0.18 -11.70
CA LEU A 83 3.54 -1.06 -12.35
C LEU A 83 4.78 -1.97 -12.46
N CYS A 84 4.57 -3.27 -12.25
CA CYS A 84 5.59 -4.24 -12.60
C CYS A 84 5.88 -4.12 -14.09
N ARG A 85 7.15 -3.92 -14.45
CA ARG A 85 7.59 -3.84 -15.85
C ARG A 85 7.25 -5.09 -16.66
N TYR A 86 7.14 -6.23 -15.98
CA TYR A 86 6.77 -7.53 -16.55
C TYR A 86 5.34 -7.89 -16.12
N LEU A 87 4.35 -7.17 -16.62
CA LEU A 87 2.95 -7.57 -16.49
C LEU A 87 2.75 -8.88 -17.28
N GLY A 88 3.01 -10.03 -16.66
CA GLY A 88 2.72 -11.32 -17.30
C GLY A 88 3.23 -12.63 -16.68
N CYS A 89 4.09 -12.69 -15.66
CA CYS A 89 4.58 -13.99 -15.15
C CYS A 89 4.51 -14.14 -13.61
N PRO A 90 3.96 -15.27 -13.09
CA PRO A 90 4.19 -15.70 -11.73
C PRO A 90 5.63 -16.20 -11.60
N GLY A 91 6.45 -15.46 -10.86
CA GLY A 91 7.73 -15.90 -10.29
C GLY A 91 8.92 -15.95 -11.25
N VAL A 92 9.82 -14.96 -11.18
CA VAL A 92 11.29 -15.17 -11.20
C VAL A 92 12.05 -13.93 -10.70
N PRO A 93 13.25 -14.09 -10.10
CA PRO A 93 13.95 -13.07 -9.33
C PRO A 93 14.75 -12.10 -10.21
N TRP A 94 15.00 -10.93 -9.65
CA TRP A 94 15.82 -9.82 -10.13
C TRP A 94 16.93 -10.17 -11.14
N GLY A 95 16.95 -9.43 -12.27
CA GLY A 95 18.14 -9.23 -13.09
C GLY A 95 17.99 -9.53 -14.58
N VAL A 96 17.40 -8.61 -15.35
CA VAL A 96 17.73 -8.44 -16.78
C VAL A 96 17.76 -6.95 -17.13
N PRO A 97 18.73 -6.49 -17.93
CA PRO A 97 18.90 -5.08 -18.24
C PRO A 97 17.81 -4.58 -19.18
N SER A 98 17.39 -3.36 -18.92
CA SER A 98 16.40 -2.57 -19.65
C SER A 98 16.52 -2.71 -21.17
N VAL A 99 15.52 -3.31 -21.83
CA VAL A 99 15.32 -3.09 -23.27
C VAL A 99 14.56 -1.77 -23.46
N PRO A 100 15.09 -0.84 -24.29
CA PRO A 100 14.36 0.35 -24.66
C PRO A 100 13.38 0.00 -25.77
N ASN A 101 12.21 0.64 -25.74
CA ASN A 101 11.21 0.68 -26.80
C ASN A 101 10.18 -0.46 -26.83
N VAL A 102 9.01 -0.20 -26.24
CA VAL A 102 7.74 -0.82 -26.67
C VAL A 102 6.76 0.34 -26.92
N PRO A 103 6.31 0.55 -28.17
CA PRO A 103 5.32 1.59 -28.52
C PRO A 103 3.90 1.16 -28.08
N PRO A 104 2.91 2.06 -28.08
CA PRO A 104 1.74 2.04 -27.18
C PRO A 104 0.79 0.86 -27.39
#